data_AF-A0A660NTI4-F1
#
_entry.id   AF-A0A660NTI4-F1
#
_cell.length_a   1.000
_cell.length_b   1.000
_cell.length_c   1.000
_cell.angle_alpha   90.00
_cell.angle_beta   90.00
_cell.angle_gamma   90.00
#
_symmetry.space_group_name_H-M   'P 1'
#
loop_
_entity.id
_entity.type
_entity.pdbx_description
1 polymer ?
#
loop_
_entity_poly.entity_id
_entity_poly.type
_entity_poly.pdbx_seq_one_letter_code
_entity_poly.pdbx_strand_id
1 'polypeptide(L)'
;MKLRYEKYIYITFIVVFAALIASCSTKNNTSQTRWWHAFHAKYNTYYNGAQAYIDASLEKENGNKDNFTELIPLYTVGNKTSRELGKSNFERAIEKAEKAIARHSIKKKPEWNKSRRKTEKDIEWLSRREYNPFLWKAWMLMGRSQFHKGAFEEAATTFAYMSRLYRTQPAIYGKARAWLAKSYIEAGWLYDAEDVIRNMQRDSIDWRAVREWDYTFADYY
;
A
#
# COMPACT_ATOMS: atom_id res chain seq x y z
N MET A 1 -51.96 12.60 32.85
CA MET A 1 -51.63 11.27 32.28
C MET A 1 -50.73 11.41 31.03
N LYS A 2 -49.52 11.99 31.15
CA LYS A 2 -48.59 12.22 30.01
C LYS A 2 -47.18 11.60 30.17
N LEU A 3 -46.88 10.95 31.30
CA LEU A 3 -45.52 10.56 31.67
C LEU A 3 -45.10 9.12 31.26
N ARG A 4 -45.98 8.34 30.61
CA ARG A 4 -45.66 6.95 30.22
C ARG A 4 -45.11 6.83 28.80
N TYR A 5 -45.45 7.72 27.86
CA TYR A 5 -45.10 7.56 26.44
C TYR A 5 -43.63 7.91 26.13
N GLU A 6 -43.06 8.90 26.81
CA GLU A 6 -41.65 9.32 26.69
C GLU A 6 -40.68 8.15 26.88
N LYS A 7 -40.87 7.33 27.93
CA LYS A 7 -40.02 6.16 28.20
C LYS A 7 -40.04 5.12 27.08
N TYR A 8 -41.19 4.90 26.43
CA TYR A 8 -41.28 3.97 25.31
C TYR A 8 -40.60 4.51 24.04
N ILE A 9 -40.59 5.84 23.83
CA ILE A 9 -39.85 6.47 22.72
C ILE A 9 -38.35 6.23 22.88
N TYR A 10 -37.78 6.45 24.08
CA TYR A 10 -36.35 6.19 24.34
C TYR A 10 -36.00 4.70 24.14
N ILE A 11 -36.83 3.78 24.62
CA ILE A 11 -36.61 2.33 24.44
C ILE A 11 -36.68 1.96 22.95
N THR A 12 -37.64 2.50 22.20
CA THR A 12 -37.77 2.26 20.76
C THR A 12 -36.55 2.80 20.01
N PHE A 13 -36.05 3.98 20.38
CA PHE A 13 -34.85 4.57 19.80
C PHE A 13 -33.61 3.72 20.06
N ILE A 14 -33.45 3.17 21.27
CA ILE A 14 -32.36 2.26 21.62
C ILE A 14 -32.45 0.95 20.84
N VAL A 15 -33.65 0.37 20.69
CA VAL A 15 -33.86 -0.87 19.94
C VAL A 15 -33.60 -0.67 18.44
N VAL A 16 -34.06 0.44 17.86
CA VAL A 16 -33.77 0.81 16.47
C VAL A 16 -32.28 1.05 16.26
N PHE A 17 -31.62 1.74 17.20
CA PHE A 17 -30.18 1.96 17.16
C PHE A 17 -29.37 0.66 17.26
N ALA A 18 -29.77 -0.26 18.15
CA ALA A 18 -29.16 -1.58 18.28
C ALA A 18 -29.35 -2.43 17.02
N ALA A 19 -30.53 -2.38 16.38
CA ALA A 19 -30.81 -3.07 15.13
C ALA A 19 -29.97 -2.52 13.95
N LEU A 20 -29.76 -1.20 13.91
CA LEU A 20 -28.88 -0.55 12.91
C LEU A 20 -27.42 -0.99 13.08
N ILE A 21 -26.93 -1.15 14.31
CA ILE A 21 -25.58 -1.66 14.58
C ILE A 21 -25.45 -3.14 14.18
N ALA A 22 -26.47 -3.96 14.47
CA ALA A 22 -26.48 -5.39 14.13
C ALA A 22 -26.58 -5.66 12.61
N SER A 23 -27.16 -4.72 11.84
CA SER A 23 -27.28 -4.84 10.38
C SER A 23 -25.99 -4.49 9.60
N CYS A 24 -25.01 -3.86 10.26
CA CYS A 24 -23.77 -3.43 9.61
C CYS A 24 -22.81 -4.62 9.42
N SER A 25 -23.02 -5.41 8.36
CA SER A 25 -22.13 -6.51 8.00
C SER A 25 -20.80 -5.99 7.45
N THR A 26 -19.73 -6.13 8.24
CA THR A 26 -18.36 -5.75 7.88
C THR A 26 -17.73 -6.60 6.78
N LYS A 27 -18.35 -7.71 6.39
CA LYS A 27 -17.82 -8.66 5.39
C LYS A 27 -18.35 -8.46 3.97
N ASN A 28 -19.35 -7.60 3.78
CA ASN A 28 -19.94 -7.36 2.46
C ASN A 28 -19.14 -6.30 1.69
N ASN A 29 -19.03 -6.44 0.36
CA ASN A 29 -18.34 -5.47 -0.49
C ASN A 29 -19.31 -4.39 -0.99
N THR A 30 -19.71 -3.49 -0.09
CA THR A 30 -20.56 -2.31 -0.37
C THR A 30 -19.73 -1.02 -0.41
N SER A 31 -20.29 0.08 -0.92
CA SER A 31 -19.57 1.36 -0.93
C SER A 31 -19.24 1.86 0.49
N GLN A 32 -20.16 1.67 1.44
CA GLN A 32 -19.97 2.09 2.84
C GLN A 32 -18.91 1.27 3.55
N THR A 33 -18.92 -0.06 3.39
CA THR A 33 -17.89 -0.94 3.97
C THR A 33 -16.51 -0.63 3.39
N ARG A 34 -16.38 -0.45 2.06
CA ARG A 34 -15.12 -0.02 1.44
C ARG A 34 -14.60 1.28 2.03
N TRP A 35 -15.48 2.27 2.21
CA TRP A 35 -15.11 3.54 2.84
C TRP A 35 -14.65 3.36 4.28
N TRP A 36 -15.39 2.58 5.08
CA TRP A 36 -15.06 2.29 6.48
C TRP A 36 -13.70 1.60 6.62
N HIS A 37 -13.46 0.53 5.85
CA HIS A 37 -12.19 -0.18 5.87
C HIS A 37 -11.03 0.71 5.38
N ALA A 38 -11.25 1.54 4.37
CA ALA A 38 -10.24 2.50 3.90
C ALA A 38 -9.93 3.57 4.95
N PHE A 39 -10.95 4.12 5.60
CA PHE A 39 -10.83 5.14 6.65
C PHE A 39 -10.06 4.60 7.85
N HIS A 40 -10.46 3.44 8.37
CA HIS A 40 -9.77 2.80 9.49
C HIS A 40 -8.34 2.41 9.15
N ALA A 41 -8.10 1.83 7.97
CA ALA A 41 -6.74 1.51 7.55
C ALA A 41 -5.87 2.77 7.51
N LYS A 42 -6.37 3.88 6.97
CA LYS A 42 -5.64 5.15 6.82
C LYS A 42 -5.26 5.79 8.14
N TYR A 43 -6.24 6.00 9.02
CA TYR A 43 -6.07 6.83 10.20
C TYR A 43 -5.66 6.08 11.46
N ASN A 44 -5.60 4.75 11.41
CA ASN A 44 -5.15 3.94 12.54
C ASN A 44 -3.82 3.25 12.24
N THR A 45 -3.86 2.10 11.55
CA THR A 45 -2.68 1.26 11.37
C THR A 45 -1.67 1.90 10.43
N TYR A 46 -2.12 2.45 9.29
CA TYR A 46 -1.23 3.08 8.33
C TYR A 46 -0.56 4.33 8.90
N TYR A 47 -1.32 5.23 9.55
CA TYR A 47 -0.75 6.47 10.10
C TYR A 47 0.40 6.18 11.07
N ASN A 48 0.21 5.24 12.00
CA ASN A 48 1.25 4.85 12.94
C ASN A 48 2.46 4.21 12.25
N GLY A 49 2.24 3.40 11.21
CA GLY A 49 3.33 2.84 10.41
C GLY A 49 4.07 3.89 9.59
N ALA A 50 3.35 4.86 9.03
CA ALA A 50 3.93 5.94 8.24
C ALA A 50 4.78 6.87 9.11
N GLN A 51 4.35 7.17 10.34
CA GLN A 51 5.16 7.93 11.29
C GLN A 51 6.46 7.20 11.62
N ALA A 52 6.38 5.91 11.94
CA ALA A 52 7.57 5.10 12.20
C ALA A 52 8.52 5.05 10.98
N TYR A 53 7.97 4.95 9.76
CA TYR A 53 8.78 5.02 8.53
C TYR A 53 9.47 6.38 8.35
N ILE A 54 8.79 7.49 8.64
CA ILE A 54 9.36 8.84 8.58
C ILE A 54 10.50 8.96 9.60
N ASP A 55 10.25 8.59 10.86
CA ASP A 55 11.24 8.65 11.93
C ASP A 55 12.48 7.81 11.59
N ALA A 56 12.27 6.58 11.06
CA ALA A 56 13.35 5.72 10.58
C ALA A 56 14.15 6.33 9.42
N SER A 57 13.45 6.98 8.48
CA SER A 57 14.08 7.59 7.31
C SER A 57 14.93 8.80 7.72
N LEU A 58 14.44 9.62 8.64
CA LEU A 58 15.18 10.75 9.21
C LEU A 58 16.40 10.29 10.02
N GLU A 59 16.25 9.24 10.83
CA GLU A 59 17.37 8.65 11.57
C GLU A 59 18.46 8.16 10.61
N LYS A 60 18.05 7.48 9.53
CA LYS A 60 18.97 7.01 8.50
C LYS A 60 19.64 8.15 7.74
N GLU A 61 18.89 9.18 7.34
CA GLU A 61 19.44 10.35 6.66
C GLU A 61 20.46 11.09 7.52
N ASN A 62 20.14 11.36 8.79
CA ASN A 62 21.02 12.09 9.71
C ASN A 62 22.23 11.27 10.17
N GLY A 63 22.10 9.94 10.26
CA GLY A 63 23.16 9.05 10.72
C GLY A 63 24.03 8.47 9.59
N ASN A 64 23.61 8.57 8.33
CA ASN A 64 24.36 8.06 7.20
C ASN A 64 25.70 8.79 7.05
N LYS A 65 26.75 8.04 6.75
CA LYS A 65 28.09 8.58 6.49
C LYS A 65 28.59 8.07 5.15
N ASP A 66 28.58 8.92 4.14
CA ASP A 66 29.00 8.55 2.80
C ASP A 66 30.52 8.39 2.70
N ASN A 67 30.93 7.43 1.86
CA ASN A 67 32.32 7.26 1.46
C ASN A 67 32.58 8.08 0.20
N PHE A 68 33.20 9.25 0.35
CA PHE A 68 33.51 10.15 -0.78
C PHE A 68 34.64 9.65 -1.70
N THR A 69 35.22 8.48 -1.43
CA THR A 69 36.20 7.82 -2.32
C THR A 69 35.51 6.94 -3.37
N GLU A 70 34.27 6.55 -3.13
CA GLU A 70 33.46 5.72 -4.02
C GLU A 70 32.31 6.53 -4.63
N LEU A 71 31.65 5.97 -5.64
CA LEU A 71 30.42 6.55 -6.16
C LEU A 71 29.36 6.54 -5.05
N ILE A 72 28.79 7.71 -4.76
CA ILE A 72 27.75 7.84 -3.73
C ILE A 72 26.47 7.16 -4.25
N PRO A 73 25.92 6.18 -3.53
CA PRO A 73 24.71 5.49 -3.96
C PRO A 73 23.52 6.44 -3.91
N LEU A 74 22.57 6.28 -4.84
CA LEU A 74 21.34 7.07 -4.85
C LEU A 74 20.52 6.85 -3.57
N TYR A 75 20.50 5.61 -3.06
CA TYR A 75 19.86 5.25 -1.83
C TYR A 75 20.88 4.96 -0.72
N THR A 76 20.66 5.54 0.46
CA THR A 76 21.51 5.35 1.65
C THR A 76 21.58 3.90 2.13
N VAL A 77 20.70 3.00 1.66
CA VAL A 77 20.76 1.56 1.94
C VAL A 77 21.88 0.82 1.18
N GLY A 78 22.37 1.40 0.09
CA GLY A 78 23.55 0.91 -0.62
C GLY A 78 24.80 0.99 0.26
N ASN A 79 24.86 1.97 1.16
CA ASN A 79 25.94 2.09 2.13
C ASN A 79 25.82 0.99 3.21
N LYS A 80 26.73 0.01 3.15
CA LYS A 80 26.76 -1.14 4.07
C LYS A 80 26.96 -0.72 5.52
N THR A 81 27.69 0.37 5.78
CA THR A 81 28.02 0.82 7.15
C THR A 81 26.83 1.44 7.87
N SER A 82 25.92 2.07 7.12
CA SER A 82 24.74 2.79 7.64
C SER A 82 23.42 2.03 7.44
N ARG A 83 23.48 0.79 6.96
CA ARG A 83 22.30 -0.02 6.62
C ARG A 83 21.40 -0.30 7.82
N GLU A 84 21.97 -0.55 9.00
CA GLU A 84 21.22 -0.91 10.21
C GLU A 84 20.53 0.28 10.91
N LEU A 85 20.81 1.53 10.50
CA LEU A 85 20.18 2.71 11.07
C LEU A 85 18.66 2.72 10.83
N GLY A 86 17.88 3.11 11.85
CA GLY A 86 16.42 3.15 11.76
C GLY A 86 15.72 1.80 11.65
N LYS A 87 16.45 0.67 11.72
CA LYS A 87 15.90 -0.69 11.51
C LYS A 87 14.69 -1.01 12.36
N SER A 88 14.73 -0.68 13.66
CA SER A 88 13.61 -0.93 14.59
C SER A 88 12.34 -0.19 14.18
N ASN A 89 12.48 1.06 13.73
CA ASN A 89 11.35 1.87 13.29
C ASN A 89 10.82 1.39 11.92
N PHE A 90 11.68 0.93 11.01
CA PHE A 90 11.25 0.26 9.78
C PHE A 90 10.50 -1.06 10.06
N GLU A 91 10.95 -1.86 11.02
CA GLU A 91 10.24 -3.10 11.42
C GLU A 91 8.86 -2.80 11.99
N ARG A 92 8.74 -1.75 12.80
CA ARG A 92 7.44 -1.27 13.26
C ARG A 92 6.55 -0.83 12.10
N ALA A 93 7.10 -0.12 11.11
CA ALA A 93 6.35 0.27 9.92
C ALA A 93 5.83 -0.94 9.12
N ILE A 94 6.66 -1.98 8.97
CA ILE A 94 6.31 -3.26 8.33
C ILE A 94 5.17 -3.94 9.09
N GLU A 95 5.31 -4.14 10.40
CA GLU A 95 4.28 -4.79 11.23
C GLU A 95 2.93 -4.07 11.15
N LYS A 96 2.94 -2.73 11.18
CA LYS A 96 1.72 -1.93 11.06
C LYS A 96 1.10 -2.03 9.67
N ALA A 97 1.91 -2.07 8.62
CA ALA A 97 1.45 -2.24 7.26
C ALA A 97 0.83 -3.64 7.04
N GLU A 98 1.49 -4.71 7.50
CA GLU A 98 0.97 -6.08 7.49
C GLU A 98 -0.36 -6.18 8.22
N LYS A 99 -0.45 -5.58 9.42
CA LYS A 99 -1.69 -5.53 10.20
C LYS A 99 -2.81 -4.79 9.47
N ALA A 100 -2.49 -3.70 8.76
CA ALA A 100 -3.46 -2.96 7.96
C ALA A 100 -3.98 -3.82 6.80
N ILE A 101 -3.09 -4.50 6.08
CA ILE A 101 -3.41 -5.37 4.95
C ILE A 101 -4.29 -6.54 5.43
N ALA A 102 -3.88 -7.22 6.50
CA ALA A 102 -4.59 -8.37 7.04
C ALA A 102 -6.02 -8.04 7.49
N ARG A 103 -6.21 -6.87 8.13
CA ARG A 103 -7.52 -6.48 8.69
C ARG A 103 -8.47 -5.82 7.69
N HIS A 104 -7.94 -5.10 6.71
CA HIS A 104 -8.75 -4.23 5.86
C HIS A 104 -8.76 -4.61 4.38
N SER A 105 -8.16 -5.73 3.99
CA SER A 105 -8.29 -6.28 2.63
C SER A 105 -9.72 -6.70 2.34
N ILE A 106 -10.24 -6.29 1.17
CA ILE A 106 -11.56 -6.66 0.67
C ILE A 106 -11.36 -7.40 -0.65
N LYS A 107 -11.38 -8.74 -0.59
CA LYS A 107 -11.19 -9.63 -1.75
C LYS A 107 -12.51 -10.06 -2.42
N LYS A 108 -13.64 -9.97 -1.69
CA LYS A 108 -14.96 -10.37 -2.20
C LYS A 108 -15.34 -9.45 -3.37
N LYS A 109 -15.67 -10.01 -4.53
CA LYS A 109 -16.11 -9.22 -5.70
C LYS A 109 -17.49 -8.58 -5.44
N PRO A 110 -17.73 -7.35 -5.92
CA PRO A 110 -19.04 -6.73 -5.83
C PRO A 110 -19.97 -7.35 -6.87
N GLU A 111 -21.25 -7.43 -6.55
CA GLU A 111 -22.28 -7.91 -7.46
C GLU A 111 -22.63 -6.83 -8.49
N TRP A 112 -22.86 -7.25 -9.73
CA TRP A 112 -23.33 -6.37 -10.79
C TRP A 112 -24.85 -6.45 -10.89
N ASN A 113 -25.54 -5.43 -10.39
CA ASN A 113 -27.01 -5.37 -10.33
C ASN A 113 -27.61 -4.28 -11.24
N LYS A 114 -26.82 -3.70 -12.16
CA LYS A 114 -27.27 -2.64 -13.06
C LYS A 114 -27.76 -3.25 -14.38
N SER A 115 -28.90 -2.76 -14.87
CA SER A 115 -29.50 -3.18 -16.15
C SER A 115 -28.76 -2.67 -17.39
N ARG A 116 -27.92 -1.63 -17.25
CA ARG A 116 -27.13 -1.07 -18.36
C ARG A 116 -25.93 -1.96 -18.73
N ARG A 117 -25.45 -1.82 -19.97
CA ARG A 117 -24.16 -2.41 -20.40
C ARG A 117 -23.00 -1.89 -19.52
N LYS A 118 -22.03 -2.76 -19.26
CA LYS A 118 -20.81 -2.43 -18.53
C LYS A 118 -19.93 -1.51 -19.38
N THR A 119 -19.42 -0.45 -18.78
CA THR A 119 -18.38 0.40 -19.37
C THR A 119 -17.01 -0.21 -19.11
N GLU A 120 -15.97 0.27 -19.80
CA GLU A 120 -14.58 -0.13 -19.57
C GLU A 120 -14.17 0.05 -18.11
N LYS A 121 -14.60 1.16 -17.46
CA LYS A 121 -14.37 1.41 -16.03
C LYS A 121 -15.06 0.40 -15.13
N ASP A 122 -16.27 -0.02 -15.48
CA ASP A 122 -16.98 -1.06 -14.72
C ASP A 122 -16.28 -2.42 -14.86
N ILE A 123 -15.79 -2.75 -16.06
CA ILE A 123 -15.03 -3.97 -16.34
C ILE A 123 -13.72 -3.95 -15.54
N GLU A 124 -12.98 -2.85 -15.60
CA GLU A 124 -11.76 -2.64 -14.81
C GLU A 124 -12.05 -2.83 -13.32
N TRP A 125 -13.07 -2.15 -12.79
CA TRP A 125 -13.48 -2.26 -11.39
C TRP A 125 -13.81 -3.70 -10.97
N LEU A 126 -14.65 -4.40 -11.73
CA LEU A 126 -15.07 -5.78 -11.47
C LEU A 126 -13.93 -6.81 -11.62
N SER A 127 -12.89 -6.46 -12.39
CA SER A 127 -11.71 -7.30 -12.58
C SER A 127 -10.68 -7.16 -11.46
N ARG A 128 -10.85 -6.19 -10.54
CA ARG A 128 -9.91 -5.97 -9.42
C ARG A 128 -9.89 -7.17 -8.47
N ARG A 129 -8.72 -7.37 -7.87
CA ARG A 129 -8.46 -8.40 -6.83
C ARG A 129 -8.47 -7.83 -5.41
N GLU A 130 -8.34 -6.51 -5.29
CA GLU A 130 -8.45 -5.75 -4.05
C GLU A 130 -9.43 -4.59 -4.28
N TYR A 131 -10.44 -4.50 -3.41
CA TYR A 131 -11.51 -3.52 -3.50
C TYR A 131 -11.40 -2.40 -2.47
N ASN A 132 -10.51 -2.51 -1.49
CA ASN A 132 -10.19 -1.40 -0.61
C ASN A 132 -9.33 -0.37 -1.37
N PRO A 133 -9.82 0.86 -1.60
CA PRO A 133 -9.12 1.87 -2.40
C PRO A 133 -7.85 2.41 -1.74
N PHE A 134 -7.64 2.17 -0.45
CA PHE A 134 -6.50 2.69 0.30
C PHE A 134 -5.36 1.68 0.44
N LEU A 135 -5.63 0.38 0.35
CA LEU A 135 -4.71 -0.66 0.80
C LEU A 135 -3.40 -0.71 0.00
N TRP A 136 -3.39 -0.24 -1.25
CA TRP A 136 -2.17 -0.13 -2.04
C TRP A 136 -1.11 0.76 -1.39
N LYS A 137 -1.52 1.75 -0.58
CA LYS A 137 -0.58 2.58 0.20
C LYS A 137 0.06 1.80 1.33
N ALA A 138 -0.69 0.91 1.99
CA ALA A 138 -0.13 0.03 3.02
C ALA A 138 0.86 -0.96 2.40
N TRP A 139 0.55 -1.54 1.24
CA TRP A 139 1.50 -2.36 0.47
C TRP A 139 2.77 -1.60 0.10
N MET A 140 2.62 -0.36 -0.39
CA MET A 140 3.74 0.51 -0.73
C MET A 140 4.60 0.85 0.49
N LEU A 141 3.97 1.16 1.64
CA LEU A 141 4.67 1.41 2.89
C LEU A 141 5.47 0.19 3.34
N MET A 142 4.88 -1.01 3.27
CA MET A 142 5.54 -2.26 3.63
C MET A 142 6.79 -2.51 2.78
N GLY A 143 6.65 -2.50 1.45
CA GLY A 143 7.76 -2.74 0.54
C GLY A 143 8.86 -1.69 0.63
N ARG A 144 8.50 -0.41 0.78
CA ARG A 144 9.48 0.66 0.99
C ARG A 144 10.21 0.51 2.32
N SER A 145 9.50 0.12 3.38
CA SER A 145 10.14 -0.11 4.69
C SER A 145 11.09 -1.30 4.63
N GLN A 146 10.72 -2.39 3.95
CA GLN A 146 11.61 -3.53 3.70
C GLN A 146 12.86 -3.10 2.92
N PHE A 147 12.68 -2.36 1.81
CA PHE A 147 13.76 -1.82 1.00
C PHE A 147 14.70 -0.93 1.83
N HIS A 148 14.16 0.05 2.55
CA HIS A 148 14.97 0.97 3.35
C HIS A 148 15.60 0.33 4.59
N LYS A 149 15.12 -0.84 5.04
CA LYS A 149 15.77 -1.68 6.04
C LYS A 149 16.94 -2.50 5.47
N GLY A 150 17.06 -2.58 4.15
CA GLY A 150 18.03 -3.44 3.45
C GLY A 150 17.55 -4.87 3.21
N ALA A 151 16.26 -5.15 3.41
CA ALA A 151 15.62 -6.44 3.15
C ALA A 151 15.11 -6.49 1.70
N PHE A 152 16.05 -6.53 0.75
CA PHE A 152 15.77 -6.32 -0.67
C PHE A 152 14.98 -7.46 -1.31
N GLU A 153 15.25 -8.71 -0.93
CA GLU A 153 14.53 -9.89 -1.45
C GLU A 153 13.06 -9.90 -0.99
N GLU A 154 12.81 -9.53 0.27
CA GLU A 154 11.47 -9.38 0.81
C GLU A 154 10.74 -8.22 0.14
N ALA A 155 11.42 -7.10 -0.07
CA ALA A 155 10.87 -5.96 -0.80
C ALA A 155 10.50 -6.35 -2.24
N ALA A 156 11.38 -7.06 -2.96
CA ALA A 156 11.13 -7.56 -4.29
C ALA A 156 9.90 -8.49 -4.31
N THR A 157 9.80 -9.42 -3.35
CA THR A 157 8.65 -10.31 -3.22
C THR A 157 7.34 -9.53 -3.01
N THR A 158 7.38 -8.53 -2.12
CA THR A 158 6.24 -7.65 -1.84
C THR A 158 5.80 -6.88 -3.08
N PHE A 159 6.73 -6.26 -3.81
CA PHE A 159 6.43 -5.48 -5.00
C PHE A 159 6.03 -6.35 -6.20
N ALA A 160 6.61 -7.54 -6.35
CA ALA A 160 6.18 -8.53 -7.32
C ALA A 160 4.73 -8.96 -7.06
N TYR A 161 4.37 -9.24 -5.79
CA TYR A 161 2.99 -9.53 -5.42
C TYR A 161 2.06 -8.34 -5.68
N MET A 162 2.47 -7.14 -5.28
CA MET A 162 1.71 -5.90 -5.47
C MET A 162 1.44 -5.64 -6.96
N SER A 163 2.43 -5.81 -7.84
CA SER A 163 2.27 -5.65 -9.28
C SER A 163 1.22 -6.62 -9.85
N ARG A 164 1.19 -7.88 -9.37
CA ARG A 164 0.18 -8.88 -9.76
C ARG A 164 -1.20 -8.57 -9.18
N LEU A 165 -1.27 -7.99 -7.98
CA LEU A 165 -2.51 -7.64 -7.30
C LEU A 165 -3.20 -6.45 -7.98
N TYR A 166 -2.43 -5.43 -8.38
CA TYR A 166 -2.91 -4.17 -8.94
C TYR A 166 -2.71 -4.03 -10.46
N ARG A 167 -2.51 -5.14 -11.19
CA ARG A 167 -2.24 -5.15 -12.65
C ARG A 167 -3.23 -4.34 -13.49
N THR A 168 -4.49 -4.27 -13.07
CA THR A 168 -5.56 -3.56 -13.79
C THR A 168 -5.58 -2.05 -13.49
N GLN A 169 -4.66 -1.56 -12.66
CA GLN A 169 -4.57 -0.17 -12.22
C GLN A 169 -3.19 0.39 -12.61
N PRO A 170 -3.04 0.96 -13.83
CA PRO A 170 -1.74 1.32 -14.41
C PRO A 170 -0.86 2.18 -13.49
N ALA A 171 -1.43 3.19 -12.85
CA ALA A 171 -0.71 4.04 -11.90
C ALA A 171 -0.11 3.28 -10.71
N ILE A 172 -0.80 2.29 -10.16
CA ILE A 172 -0.32 1.52 -8.99
C ILE A 172 0.63 0.42 -9.45
N TYR A 173 0.28 -0.24 -10.55
CA TYR A 173 1.12 -1.26 -11.20
C TYR A 173 2.50 -0.71 -11.56
N GLY A 174 2.55 0.46 -12.21
CA GLY A 174 3.79 1.11 -12.60
C GLY A 174 4.68 1.44 -11.41
N LYS A 175 4.10 1.95 -10.31
CA LYS A 175 4.84 2.21 -9.05
C LYS A 175 5.40 0.93 -8.45
N ALA A 176 4.60 -0.13 -8.37
CA ALA A 176 5.06 -1.41 -7.84
C ALA A 176 6.19 -2.00 -8.69
N ARG A 177 6.13 -1.87 -10.02
CA ARG A 177 7.19 -2.35 -10.93
C ARG A 177 8.47 -1.52 -10.83
N ALA A 178 8.37 -0.20 -10.67
CA ALA A 178 9.54 0.65 -10.42
C ALA A 178 10.26 0.22 -9.14
N TRP A 179 9.52 0.07 -8.04
CA TRP A 179 10.09 -0.39 -6.77
C TRP A 179 10.60 -1.84 -6.81
N LEU A 180 9.98 -2.72 -7.60
CA LEU A 180 10.51 -4.07 -7.85
C LEU A 180 11.89 -4.02 -8.52
N ALA A 181 12.04 -3.18 -9.56
CA ALA A 181 13.33 -3.01 -10.23
C ALA A 181 14.38 -2.45 -9.26
N LYS A 182 14.06 -1.42 -8.47
CA LYS A 182 14.96 -0.90 -7.41
C LYS A 182 15.42 -2.00 -6.46
N SER A 183 14.49 -2.83 -5.98
CA SER A 183 14.83 -3.95 -5.11
C SER A 183 15.79 -4.94 -5.78
N TYR A 184 15.63 -5.22 -7.07
CA TYR A 184 16.55 -6.09 -7.81
C TYR A 184 17.92 -5.46 -8.03
N ILE A 185 17.98 -4.16 -8.32
CA ILE A 185 19.24 -3.41 -8.49
C ILE A 185 20.05 -3.49 -7.20
N GLU A 186 19.45 -3.12 -6.07
CA GLU A 186 20.11 -3.12 -4.77
C GLU A 186 20.44 -4.52 -4.24
N ALA A 187 19.69 -5.55 -4.67
CA ALA A 187 20.03 -6.95 -4.41
C ALA A 187 21.18 -7.48 -5.31
N GLY A 188 21.58 -6.74 -6.35
CA GLY A 188 22.57 -7.16 -7.34
C GLY A 188 22.02 -8.11 -8.41
N TRP A 189 20.71 -8.27 -8.53
CA TRP A 189 20.04 -9.14 -9.52
C TRP A 189 19.77 -8.36 -10.81
N LEU A 190 20.85 -7.96 -11.49
CA LEU A 190 20.78 -7.03 -12.63
C LEU A 190 19.97 -7.58 -13.82
N TYR A 191 20.01 -8.89 -14.09
CA TYR A 191 19.21 -9.50 -15.17
C TYR A 191 17.70 -9.38 -14.92
N ASP A 192 17.26 -9.61 -13.68
CA ASP A 192 15.85 -9.46 -13.30
C ASP A 192 15.43 -7.99 -13.34
N ALA A 193 16.29 -7.08 -12.89
CA ALA A 193 16.07 -5.64 -12.98
C ALA A 193 15.91 -5.19 -14.44
N GLU A 194 16.80 -5.62 -15.32
CA GLU A 194 16.79 -5.29 -16.75
C GLU A 194 15.52 -5.80 -17.43
N ASP A 195 15.07 -7.03 -17.14
CA ASP A 195 13.81 -7.53 -17.69
C ASP A 195 12.61 -6.68 -17.23
N VAL A 196 12.61 -6.26 -15.96
CA VAL A 196 11.56 -5.38 -15.45
C VAL A 196 11.54 -4.03 -16.18
N ILE A 197 12.72 -3.42 -16.34
CA ILE A 197 12.94 -2.13 -17.02
C ILE A 197 12.57 -2.20 -18.49
N ARG A 198 13.10 -3.17 -19.23
CA ARG A 198 12.87 -3.36 -20.67
C ARG A 198 11.39 -3.54 -20.98
N ASN A 199 10.70 -4.35 -20.18
CA ASN A 199 9.26 -4.55 -20.35
C ASN A 199 8.47 -3.27 -20.12
N MET A 200 8.96 -2.36 -19.26
CA MET A 200 8.27 -1.10 -19.00
C MET A 200 8.62 0.05 -19.95
N GLN A 201 9.80 0.04 -20.56
CA GLN A 201 10.11 0.96 -21.66
C GLN A 201 9.28 0.69 -22.92
N ARG A 202 8.81 -0.56 -23.11
CA ARG A 202 7.91 -0.93 -24.22
C ARG A 202 6.49 -0.40 -24.04
N ASP A 203 6.05 -0.20 -22.80
CA ASP A 203 4.71 0.23 -22.46
C ASP A 203 4.67 1.74 -22.18
N SER A 204 3.49 2.36 -22.32
CA SER A 204 3.29 3.73 -21.86
C SER A 204 3.22 3.77 -20.33
N ILE A 205 4.16 4.48 -19.69
CA ILE A 205 4.14 4.69 -18.24
C ILE A 205 3.04 5.70 -17.88
N ASP A 206 2.16 5.34 -16.94
CA ASP A 206 1.18 6.28 -16.38
C ASP A 206 1.93 7.45 -15.71
N TRP A 207 1.52 8.69 -16.00
CA TRP A 207 2.17 9.91 -15.51
C TRP A 207 2.37 9.94 -13.98
N ARG A 208 1.50 9.25 -13.21
CA ARG A 208 1.61 9.17 -11.75
C ARG A 208 2.75 8.27 -11.27
N ALA A 209 3.27 7.41 -12.13
CA ALA A 209 4.36 6.48 -11.87
C ALA A 209 5.70 6.95 -12.46
N VAL A 210 5.70 7.89 -13.41
CA VAL A 210 6.90 8.43 -14.08
C VAL A 210 8.00 8.79 -13.08
N ARG A 211 7.66 9.58 -12.05
CA ARG A 211 8.64 9.95 -11.01
C ARG A 211 9.35 8.76 -10.38
N GLU A 212 8.63 7.67 -10.08
CA GLU A 212 9.26 6.48 -9.48
C GLU A 212 10.20 5.78 -10.48
N TRP A 213 9.85 5.82 -11.77
CA TRP A 213 10.67 5.29 -12.85
C TRP A 213 11.90 6.14 -13.14
N ASP A 214 11.80 7.47 -13.08
CA ASP A 214 12.96 8.37 -13.24
C ASP A 214 14.05 8.04 -12.22
N TYR A 215 13.66 7.88 -10.95
CA TYR A 215 14.58 7.41 -9.91
C TYR A 215 15.09 5.98 -10.15
N THR A 216 14.32 5.13 -10.85
CA THR A 216 14.72 3.73 -11.10
C THR A 216 15.75 3.66 -12.21
N PHE A 217 15.58 4.47 -13.25
CA PHE A 217 16.57 4.60 -14.31
C PHE A 217 17.85 5.24 -13.79
N ALA A 218 17.74 6.28 -12.95
CA ALA A 218 18.91 6.90 -12.32
C ALA A 218 19.67 5.97 -11.35
N ASP A 219 19.02 4.95 -10.80
CA ASP A 219 19.64 3.95 -9.93
C ASP A 219 20.30 2.82 -10.73
N TYR A 220 19.78 2.55 -11.94
CA TYR A 220 20.24 1.46 -12.79
C TYR A 220 21.46 1.83 -13.66
N TYR A 221 21.52 3.08 -14.14
CA TYR A 221 22.57 3.60 -15.02
C TYR A 221 23.61 4.38 -14.25
#